data_AF-A0A2P2K7B9-F1
#
_entry.id   AF-A0A2P2K7B9-F1
#
_cell.length_a   1.000
_cell.length_b   1.000
_cell.length_c   1.000
_cell.angle_alpha   90.00
_cell.angle_beta   90.00
_cell.angle_gamma   90.00
#
_symmetry.space_group_name_H-M   'P 1'
#
loop_
_entity.id
_entity.type
_entity.pdbx_description
1 polymer ?
#
loop_
_entity_poly.entity_id
_entity_poly.type
_entity_poly.pdbx_seq_one_letter_code
_entity_poly.pdbx_strand_id
1 'polypeptide(L)'
;MESGLKPMDAEQLRECGHKMVDFIADYYKTIENFPVLSQVEPGYLHKLLPDSAPSQPESLQNVLDDVRAKILPGVTHWQSPNHFAYYPSNSSIAGFLGEMLSAGVNIVGFSWITSPAATELEVIVLDWLGKLLKLPEDFLSTGQGGGVIQGTASEAVLVVLLAARDKALRRVGKNALGKLVVYSSDQTHSALQKACQIGGIHPQNWRVLKTDSSSNYALNPDLLREAISHDIASGLIPFFLCGTVGSTSSTAIDPLLALGKIAEVTLNYFVHRYKNEIYCKPI
;
A
#
# COMPACT_ATOMS: atom_id res chain seq x y z
N MET A 1 12.88 18.32 -45.66
CA MET A 1 11.90 17.62 -44.81
C MET A 1 12.48 17.60 -43.41
N GLU A 2 12.06 18.56 -42.58
CA GLU A 2 12.42 18.54 -41.16
C GLU A 2 11.85 17.25 -40.57
N SER A 3 12.73 16.37 -40.08
CA SER A 3 12.30 15.21 -39.31
C SER A 3 11.70 15.75 -38.01
N GLY A 4 10.38 15.90 -37.97
CA GLY A 4 9.66 16.33 -36.78
C GLY A 4 10.00 15.44 -35.58
N LEU A 5 9.98 16.03 -34.38
CA LEU A 5 10.19 15.31 -33.13
C LEU A 5 9.22 14.12 -33.05
N LYS A 6 9.76 12.91 -32.86
CA LYS A 6 8.98 11.69 -32.60
C LYS A 6 9.34 11.17 -31.21
N PRO A 7 8.61 11.57 -30.16
CA PRO A 7 8.94 11.15 -28.79
C PRO A 7 8.90 9.64 -28.57
N MET A 8 8.13 8.91 -29.38
CA MET A 8 7.99 7.45 -29.33
C MET A 8 8.38 6.82 -30.68
N ASP A 9 9.65 6.96 -31.04
CA ASP A 9 10.24 6.22 -32.16
C ASP A 9 10.66 4.80 -31.73
N ALA A 10 10.30 3.78 -32.50
CA ALA A 10 10.47 2.39 -32.11
C ALA A 10 11.94 1.95 -32.02
N GLU A 11 12.81 2.46 -32.90
CA GLU A 11 14.23 2.08 -32.89
C GLU A 11 14.98 2.87 -31.83
N GLN A 12 14.63 4.14 -31.57
CA GLN A 12 15.12 4.86 -30.41
C GLN A 12 14.68 4.20 -29.09
N LEU A 13 13.43 3.76 -28.99
CA LEU A 13 12.92 3.02 -27.82
C LEU A 13 13.72 1.73 -27.61
N ARG A 14 14.01 0.98 -28.68
CA ARG A 14 14.82 -0.24 -28.61
C ARG A 14 16.23 0.06 -28.10
N GLU A 15 16.91 1.02 -28.71
CA GLU A 15 18.28 1.39 -28.34
C GLU A 15 18.36 1.89 -26.88
N CYS A 16 17.53 2.86 -26.51
CA CYS A 16 17.50 3.44 -25.18
C CYS A 16 17.02 2.43 -24.13
N GLY A 17 16.04 1.60 -24.48
CA GLY A 17 15.52 0.53 -23.63
C GLY A 17 16.58 -0.50 -23.28
N HIS A 18 17.37 -0.97 -24.26
CA HIS A 18 18.48 -1.88 -24.00
C HIS A 18 19.53 -1.26 -23.08
N LYS A 19 19.93 0.00 -23.33
CA LYS A 19 20.87 0.73 -22.46
C LYS A 19 20.36 0.84 -21.02
N MET A 20 19.06 1.07 -20.83
CA MET A 20 18.45 1.14 -19.50
C MET A 20 18.44 -0.23 -18.80
N VAL A 21 18.13 -1.31 -19.53
CA VAL A 21 18.18 -2.67 -19.00
C VAL A 21 19.60 -3.04 -18.54
N ASP A 22 20.61 -2.74 -19.35
CA ASP A 22 22.01 -2.96 -19.00
C ASP A 22 22.39 -2.17 -17.74
N PHE A 23 22.00 -0.90 -17.67
CA PHE A 23 22.24 -0.05 -16.50
C PHE A 23 21.63 -0.63 -15.21
N ILE A 24 20.36 -1.06 -15.27
CA ILE A 24 19.66 -1.62 -14.11
C ILE A 24 20.27 -2.96 -13.70
N ALA A 25 20.62 -3.82 -14.67
CA ALA A 25 21.26 -5.10 -14.41
C ALA A 25 22.63 -4.91 -13.73
N ASP A 26 23.44 -3.96 -14.21
CA ASP A 26 24.72 -3.61 -13.61
C ASP A 26 24.56 -3.01 -12.21
N TYR A 27 23.50 -2.21 -11.99
CA TYR A 27 23.15 -1.73 -10.66
C TYR A 27 22.88 -2.90 -9.70
N TYR A 28 22.02 -3.87 -10.05
CA TYR A 28 21.77 -5.04 -9.20
C TYR A 28 23.03 -5.90 -8.99
N LYS A 29 23.88 -6.01 -10.00
CA LYS A 29 25.17 -6.72 -9.90
C LYS A 29 26.14 -6.07 -8.93
N THR A 30 26.05 -4.75 -8.76
CA THR A 30 27.00 -3.96 -7.96
C THR A 30 26.38 -3.33 -6.72
N ILE A 31 25.11 -3.63 -6.41
CA ILE A 31 24.35 -2.96 -5.35
C ILE A 31 24.99 -3.10 -3.96
N GLU A 32 25.69 -4.20 -3.71
CA GLU A 32 26.41 -4.45 -2.45
C GLU A 32 27.61 -3.51 -2.24
N ASN A 33 28.11 -2.88 -3.30
CA ASN A 33 29.22 -1.92 -3.21
C ASN A 33 28.76 -0.55 -2.70
N PHE A 34 27.45 -0.28 -2.68
CA PHE A 34 26.90 0.97 -2.15
C PHE A 34 26.65 0.85 -0.63
N PRO A 35 26.81 1.94 0.14
CA PRO A 35 26.35 1.96 1.52
C PRO A 35 24.82 1.76 1.53
N VAL A 36 24.32 0.85 2.37
CA VAL A 36 22.87 0.53 2.42
C VAL A 36 22.03 1.78 2.69
N LEU A 37 22.41 2.56 3.72
CA LEU A 37 21.81 3.85 4.04
C LEU A 37 22.63 4.96 3.38
N SER A 38 21.94 5.89 2.71
CA SER A 38 22.59 7.06 2.11
C SER A 38 23.27 7.92 3.17
N GLN A 39 24.41 8.52 2.81
CA GLN A 39 25.25 9.34 3.69
C GLN A 39 25.24 10.83 3.31
N VAL A 40 24.28 11.26 2.49
CA VAL A 40 24.16 12.66 2.04
C VAL A 40 23.39 13.51 3.05
N GLU A 41 23.65 14.82 3.05
CA GLU A 41 22.93 15.79 3.88
C GLU A 41 21.69 16.36 3.17
N PRO A 42 20.65 16.79 3.91
CA PRO A 42 19.50 17.48 3.34
C PRO A 42 19.92 18.66 2.45
N GLY A 43 19.36 18.72 1.24
CA GLY A 43 19.65 19.76 0.26
C GLY A 43 20.91 19.52 -0.61
N TYR A 44 21.60 18.39 -0.49
CA TYR A 44 22.79 18.08 -1.31
C TYR A 44 22.51 18.19 -2.82
N LEU A 45 21.37 17.67 -3.30
CA LEU A 45 21.07 17.53 -4.72
C LEU A 45 20.89 18.88 -5.42
N HIS A 46 20.30 19.87 -4.74
CA HIS A 46 20.14 21.23 -5.27
C HIS A 46 21.49 21.89 -5.57
N LYS A 47 22.57 21.48 -4.89
CA LYS A 47 23.92 22.01 -5.15
C LYS A 47 24.58 21.40 -6.39
N LEU A 48 24.03 20.27 -6.88
CA LEU A 48 24.61 19.47 -7.98
C LEU A 48 23.83 19.61 -9.31
N LEU A 49 22.61 20.15 -9.25
CA LEU A 49 21.73 20.32 -10.39
C LEU A 49 21.59 21.80 -10.78
N PRO A 50 21.28 22.10 -12.06
CA PRO A 50 20.89 23.45 -12.47
C PRO A 50 19.65 23.95 -11.73
N ASP A 51 19.49 25.27 -11.67
CA ASP A 51 18.34 25.94 -11.04
C ASP A 51 17.09 26.00 -11.92
N SER A 52 17.20 25.55 -13.18
CA SER A 52 16.16 25.61 -14.19
C SER A 52 16.25 24.45 -15.18
N ALA A 53 15.14 24.14 -15.84
CA ALA A 53 15.09 23.08 -16.84
C ALA A 53 15.86 23.48 -18.12
N PRO A 54 16.54 22.54 -18.79
CA PRO A 54 17.30 22.85 -19.99
C PRO A 54 16.39 23.28 -21.15
N SER A 55 16.82 24.29 -21.89
CA SER A 55 16.12 24.77 -23.09
C SER A 55 16.44 23.96 -24.35
N GLN A 56 17.41 23.05 -24.26
CA GLN A 56 17.89 22.20 -25.36
C GLN A 56 17.95 20.74 -24.88
N PRO A 57 17.77 19.76 -25.77
CA PRO A 57 17.79 18.36 -25.38
C PRO A 57 19.18 17.92 -24.89
N GLU A 58 19.19 17.05 -23.88
CA GLU A 58 20.39 16.37 -23.40
C GLU A 58 20.36 14.89 -23.82
N SER A 59 21.54 14.28 -23.94
CA SER A 59 21.64 12.87 -24.31
C SER A 59 21.24 11.96 -23.14
N LEU A 60 20.70 10.77 -23.44
CA LEU A 60 20.46 9.75 -22.42
C LEU A 60 21.74 9.39 -21.65
N GLN A 61 22.89 9.40 -22.31
CA GLN A 61 24.17 9.07 -21.66
C GLN A 61 24.50 10.09 -20.57
N ASN A 62 24.34 11.39 -20.85
CA ASN A 62 24.57 12.44 -19.85
C ASN A 62 23.63 12.26 -18.64
N VAL A 63 22.36 11.94 -18.90
CA VAL A 63 21.37 11.68 -17.84
C VAL A 63 21.78 10.46 -17.00
N LEU A 64 22.19 9.36 -17.63
CA LEU A 64 22.64 8.16 -16.90
C LEU A 64 23.92 8.43 -16.10
N ASP A 65 24.85 9.22 -16.62
CA ASP A 65 26.06 9.63 -15.91
C ASP A 65 25.71 10.47 -14.68
N ASP A 66 24.76 11.39 -14.80
CA ASP A 66 24.20 12.16 -13.68
C ASP A 66 23.47 11.27 -12.66
N VAL A 67 22.73 10.26 -13.10
CA VAL A 67 22.10 9.29 -12.19
C VAL A 67 23.18 8.58 -11.36
N ARG A 68 24.28 8.11 -11.99
CA ARG A 68 25.37 7.45 -11.25
C ARG A 68 26.07 8.40 -10.28
N ALA A 69 26.40 9.62 -10.72
CA ALA A 69 27.23 10.54 -9.96
C ALA A 69 26.46 11.33 -8.90
N LYS A 70 25.19 11.67 -9.15
CA LYS A 70 24.41 12.61 -8.35
C LYS A 70 23.20 11.98 -7.66
N ILE A 71 22.62 10.91 -8.23
CA ILE A 71 21.40 10.30 -7.68
C ILE A 71 21.71 9.07 -6.82
N LEU A 72 22.44 8.09 -7.35
CA LEU A 72 22.73 6.83 -6.61
C LEU A 72 23.37 7.06 -5.23
N PRO A 73 24.30 8.01 -5.01
CA PRO A 73 24.83 8.28 -3.67
C PRO A 73 23.76 8.73 -2.65
N GLY A 74 22.68 9.34 -3.13
CA GLY A 74 21.53 9.78 -2.34
C GLY A 74 20.46 8.71 -2.11
N VAL A 75 20.60 7.53 -2.72
CA VAL A 75 19.62 6.44 -2.60
C VAL A 75 19.91 5.65 -1.33
N THR A 76 18.88 5.38 -0.53
CA THR A 76 18.92 4.28 0.43
C THR A 76 18.59 3.01 -0.34
N HIS A 77 19.52 2.06 -0.40
CA HIS A 77 19.44 0.92 -1.32
C HIS A 77 18.58 -0.21 -0.72
N TRP A 78 17.25 -0.07 -0.83
CA TRP A 78 16.27 -1.04 -0.33
C TRP A 78 16.42 -2.46 -0.90
N GLN A 79 16.99 -2.59 -2.10
CA GLN A 79 17.27 -3.88 -2.75
C GLN A 79 18.63 -4.46 -2.36
N SER A 80 19.43 -3.77 -1.53
CA SER A 80 20.67 -4.32 -1.02
C SER A 80 20.36 -5.58 -0.20
N PRO A 81 21.12 -6.68 -0.34
CA PRO A 81 20.93 -7.88 0.48
C PRO A 81 21.21 -7.62 1.97
N ASN A 82 21.81 -6.47 2.30
CA ASN A 82 22.08 -6.03 3.66
C ASN A 82 21.06 -5.02 4.21
N HIS A 83 19.94 -4.79 3.51
CA HIS A 83 18.87 -3.90 3.98
C HIS A 83 17.85 -4.63 4.85
N PHE A 84 17.90 -4.38 6.17
CA PHE A 84 17.02 -5.00 7.17
C PHE A 84 16.09 -4.00 7.87
N ALA A 85 15.98 -2.76 7.38
CA ALA A 85 15.07 -1.77 7.94
C ALA A 85 13.63 -1.98 7.44
N TYR A 86 12.65 -1.65 8.28
CA TYR A 86 11.22 -1.69 7.97
C TYR A 86 10.77 -3.06 7.40
N TYR A 87 9.86 -3.05 6.42
CA TYR A 87 9.52 -4.22 5.61
C TYR A 87 10.23 -4.15 4.26
N PRO A 88 10.65 -5.29 3.69
CA PRO A 88 11.37 -5.29 2.43
C PRO A 88 10.46 -4.81 1.29
N SER A 89 11.02 -3.96 0.42
CA SER A 89 10.40 -3.59 -0.84
C SER A 89 10.69 -4.73 -1.83
N ASN A 90 9.87 -5.78 -1.81
CA ASN A 90 10.15 -6.97 -2.62
C ASN A 90 10.09 -6.65 -4.12
N SER A 91 11.05 -7.16 -4.87
CA SER A 91 11.09 -7.06 -6.33
C SER A 91 11.38 -8.43 -6.94
N SER A 92 11.02 -8.59 -8.22
CA SER A 92 11.36 -9.78 -9.01
C SER A 92 11.50 -9.41 -10.47
N ILE A 93 12.22 -10.23 -11.24
CA ILE A 93 12.35 -10.06 -12.69
C ILE A 93 10.97 -10.08 -13.35
N ALA A 94 10.08 -11.00 -12.95
CA ALA A 94 8.73 -11.08 -13.49
C ALA A 94 7.90 -9.81 -13.20
N GLY A 95 7.99 -9.27 -11.97
CA GLY A 95 7.33 -8.02 -11.60
C GLY A 95 7.86 -6.82 -12.40
N PHE A 96 9.18 -6.73 -12.56
CA PHE A 96 9.82 -5.67 -13.36
C PHE A 96 9.40 -5.73 -14.83
N LEU A 97 9.37 -6.92 -15.45
CA LEU A 97 8.92 -7.09 -16.83
C LEU A 97 7.42 -6.78 -16.98
N GLY A 98 6.60 -7.13 -15.98
CA GLY A 98 5.19 -6.76 -15.94
C GLY A 98 4.97 -5.25 -15.91
N GLU A 99 5.72 -4.54 -15.07
CA GLU A 99 5.69 -3.07 -15.00
C GLU A 99 6.16 -2.44 -16.33
N MET A 100 7.25 -2.95 -16.91
CA MET A 100 7.76 -2.50 -18.20
C MET A 100 6.72 -2.67 -19.32
N LEU A 101 6.01 -3.80 -19.35
CA LEU A 101 4.93 -4.03 -20.30
C LEU A 101 3.75 -3.10 -20.05
N SER A 102 3.33 -2.93 -18.80
CA SER A 102 2.24 -2.02 -18.40
C SER A 102 2.53 -0.59 -18.85
N ALA A 103 3.72 -0.07 -18.53
CA ALA A 103 4.16 1.26 -18.92
C ALA A 103 4.37 1.41 -20.44
N GLY A 104 4.76 0.34 -21.14
CA GLY A 104 4.93 0.34 -22.59
C GLY A 104 3.61 0.40 -23.35
N VAL A 105 2.58 -0.31 -22.87
CA VAL A 105 1.23 -0.27 -23.46
C VAL A 105 0.50 1.02 -23.07
N ASN A 106 0.76 1.55 -21.86
CA ASN A 106 0.31 2.86 -21.38
C ASN A 106 -1.20 3.14 -21.56
N ILE A 107 -2.02 2.19 -21.11
CA ILE A 107 -3.49 2.32 -21.15
C ILE A 107 -4.03 3.16 -20.00
N VAL A 108 -5.27 3.63 -20.14
CA VAL A 108 -6.07 4.19 -19.04
C VAL A 108 -7.31 3.33 -18.81
N GLY A 109 -7.28 2.49 -17.77
CA GLY A 109 -8.33 1.50 -17.46
C GLY A 109 -9.43 1.99 -16.51
N PHE A 110 -9.99 3.20 -16.69
CA PHE A 110 -11.02 3.70 -15.76
C PHE A 110 -12.41 3.06 -15.93
N SER A 111 -12.64 2.35 -17.03
CA SER A 111 -13.84 1.56 -17.26
C SER A 111 -13.53 0.38 -18.16
N TRP A 112 -14.38 -0.65 -18.15
CA TRP A 112 -14.14 -1.86 -18.93
C TRP A 112 -13.90 -1.56 -20.42
N ILE A 113 -14.66 -0.63 -21.03
CA ILE A 113 -14.53 -0.34 -22.47
C ILE A 113 -13.22 0.35 -22.84
N THR A 114 -12.52 1.00 -21.90
CA THR A 114 -11.24 1.67 -22.20
C THR A 114 -10.04 0.74 -22.12
N SER A 115 -10.17 -0.40 -21.43
CA SER A 115 -9.24 -1.53 -21.54
C SER A 115 -9.86 -2.81 -20.95
N PRO A 116 -10.55 -3.61 -21.78
CA PRO A 116 -11.21 -4.84 -21.33
C PRO A 116 -10.21 -5.82 -20.71
N ALA A 117 -9.07 -6.02 -21.37
CA ALA A 117 -8.04 -6.96 -20.93
C ALA A 117 -7.48 -6.60 -19.54
N ALA A 118 -7.30 -5.31 -19.24
CA ALA A 118 -6.82 -4.90 -17.92
C ALA A 118 -7.84 -5.20 -16.82
N THR A 119 -9.12 -4.87 -17.07
CA THR A 119 -10.19 -5.11 -16.11
C THR A 119 -10.39 -6.61 -15.86
N GLU A 120 -10.47 -7.41 -16.92
CA GLU A 120 -10.70 -8.85 -16.79
C GLU A 120 -9.50 -9.57 -16.15
N LEU A 121 -8.28 -9.20 -16.53
CA LEU A 121 -7.08 -9.81 -15.96
C LEU A 121 -6.92 -9.49 -14.47
N GLU A 122 -7.25 -8.27 -14.03
CA GLU A 122 -7.22 -7.93 -12.61
C GLU A 122 -8.18 -8.81 -11.80
N VAL A 123 -9.42 -8.98 -12.27
CA VAL A 123 -10.42 -9.85 -11.61
C VAL A 123 -9.91 -11.29 -11.51
N ILE A 124 -9.38 -11.83 -12.61
CA ILE A 124 -8.86 -13.21 -12.65
C ILE A 124 -7.68 -13.39 -11.69
N VAL A 125 -6.70 -12.48 -11.71
CA VAL A 125 -5.49 -12.57 -10.88
C VAL A 125 -5.81 -12.42 -9.40
N LEU A 126 -6.77 -11.55 -9.03
CA LEU A 126 -7.21 -11.42 -7.65
C LEU A 126 -7.98 -12.66 -7.18
N ASP A 127 -8.76 -13.30 -8.05
CA ASP A 127 -9.36 -14.61 -7.73
C ASP A 127 -8.30 -15.71 -7.56
N TRP A 128 -7.24 -15.72 -8.37
CA TRP A 128 -6.11 -16.63 -8.18
C TRP A 128 -5.43 -16.40 -6.83
N LEU A 129 -5.18 -15.14 -6.46
CA LEU A 129 -4.59 -14.78 -5.18
C LEU A 129 -5.50 -15.16 -4.00
N GLY A 130 -6.80 -14.89 -4.10
CA GLY A 130 -7.79 -15.27 -3.09
C GLY A 130 -7.82 -16.78 -2.86
N LYS A 131 -7.82 -17.57 -3.94
CA LYS A 131 -7.74 -19.05 -3.90
C LYS A 131 -6.42 -19.54 -3.31
N LEU A 132 -5.29 -18.92 -3.67
CA LEU A 132 -3.97 -19.25 -3.11
C LEU A 132 -3.91 -18.99 -1.60
N LEU A 133 -4.55 -17.91 -1.15
CA LEU A 133 -4.70 -17.56 0.27
C LEU A 133 -5.79 -18.38 0.99
N LYS A 134 -6.53 -19.22 0.26
CA LYS A 134 -7.68 -19.98 0.76
C LYS A 134 -8.74 -19.11 1.42
N LEU A 135 -8.99 -17.93 0.85
CA LEU A 135 -10.09 -17.08 1.29
C LEU A 135 -11.44 -17.74 0.93
N PRO A 136 -12.49 -17.53 1.74
CA PRO A 136 -13.84 -17.96 1.41
C PRO A 136 -14.30 -17.42 0.04
N GLU A 137 -15.23 -18.13 -0.60
CA GLU A 137 -15.80 -17.71 -1.90
C GLU A 137 -16.46 -16.33 -1.85
N ASP A 138 -16.91 -15.90 -0.67
CA ASP A 138 -17.45 -14.55 -0.43
C ASP A 138 -16.46 -13.41 -0.71
N PHE A 139 -15.16 -13.70 -0.83
CA PHE A 139 -14.12 -12.73 -1.23
C PHE A 139 -13.77 -12.78 -2.72
N LEU A 140 -14.24 -13.80 -3.45
CA LEU A 140 -13.94 -14.00 -4.86
C LEU A 140 -14.99 -13.35 -5.75
N SER A 141 -14.61 -13.02 -6.98
CA SER A 141 -15.48 -12.43 -7.99
C SER A 141 -16.61 -13.38 -8.44
N THR A 142 -16.41 -14.68 -8.27
CA THR A 142 -17.43 -15.71 -8.55
C THR A 142 -18.50 -15.79 -7.46
N GLY A 143 -18.25 -15.19 -6.29
CA GLY A 143 -19.18 -15.13 -5.16
C GLY A 143 -19.94 -13.79 -5.10
N GLN A 144 -20.12 -13.27 -3.89
CA GLN A 144 -20.71 -11.93 -3.65
C GLN A 144 -19.66 -10.83 -3.41
N GLY A 145 -18.38 -11.19 -3.51
CA GLY A 145 -17.25 -10.31 -3.26
C GLY A 145 -16.50 -9.93 -4.52
N GLY A 146 -15.21 -9.70 -4.34
CA GLY A 146 -14.27 -9.30 -5.38
C GLY A 146 -13.06 -8.60 -4.77
N GLY A 147 -12.09 -8.29 -5.62
CA GLY A 147 -10.90 -7.55 -5.25
C GLY A 147 -10.65 -6.37 -6.17
N VAL A 148 -9.73 -5.51 -5.74
CA VAL A 148 -9.17 -4.43 -6.56
C VAL A 148 -7.69 -4.26 -6.21
N ILE A 149 -6.85 -3.94 -7.21
CA ILE A 149 -5.45 -3.57 -6.99
C ILE A 149 -5.37 -2.06 -6.72
N GLN A 150 -4.74 -1.66 -5.61
CA GLN A 150 -4.53 -0.25 -5.27
C GLN A 150 -3.04 0.05 -5.07
N GLY A 151 -2.68 1.33 -5.09
CA GLY A 151 -1.28 1.76 -5.00
C GLY A 151 -0.70 1.55 -3.59
N THR A 152 -1.51 1.79 -2.55
CA THR A 152 -1.04 1.63 -1.16
C THR A 152 -2.09 1.03 -0.24
N ALA A 153 -1.62 0.44 0.86
CA ALA A 153 -2.51 -0.02 1.92
C ALA A 153 -3.25 1.15 2.63
N SER A 154 -2.69 2.37 2.60
CA SER A 154 -3.36 3.58 3.12
C SER A 154 -4.61 3.93 2.30
N GLU A 155 -4.55 3.79 0.97
CA GLU A 155 -5.71 3.97 0.09
C GLU A 155 -6.77 2.91 0.37
N ALA A 156 -6.35 1.64 0.48
CA ALA A 156 -7.27 0.54 0.74
C ALA A 156 -8.03 0.74 2.06
N VAL A 157 -7.32 1.10 3.15
CA VAL A 157 -7.91 1.41 4.47
C VAL A 157 -8.88 2.58 4.37
N LEU A 158 -8.55 3.62 3.61
CA LEU A 158 -9.43 4.76 3.42
C LEU A 158 -10.72 4.35 2.70
N VAL A 159 -10.61 3.59 1.60
CA VAL A 159 -11.78 3.15 0.82
C VAL A 159 -12.74 2.30 1.66
N VAL A 160 -12.24 1.32 2.41
CA VAL A 160 -13.08 0.48 3.29
C VAL A 160 -13.67 1.27 4.46
N LEU A 161 -12.93 2.23 5.02
CA LEU A 161 -13.42 3.10 6.09
C LEU A 161 -14.56 3.99 5.58
N LEU A 162 -14.41 4.59 4.39
CA LEU A 162 -15.46 5.39 3.75
C LEU A 162 -16.69 4.55 3.44
N ALA A 163 -16.51 3.34 2.92
CA ALA A 163 -17.62 2.41 2.64
C ALA A 163 -18.39 2.05 3.93
N ALA A 164 -17.67 1.72 5.01
CA ALA A 164 -18.26 1.42 6.32
C ALA A 164 -18.97 2.64 6.93
N ARG A 165 -18.35 3.83 6.85
CA ARG A 165 -18.92 5.10 7.31
C ARG A 165 -20.22 5.39 6.60
N ASP A 166 -20.23 5.35 5.26
CA ASP A 166 -21.42 5.68 4.48
C ASP A 166 -22.53 4.66 4.68
N LYS A 167 -22.20 3.37 4.85
CA LYS A 167 -23.15 2.33 5.26
C LYS A 167 -23.77 2.63 6.63
N ALA A 168 -22.97 3.02 7.61
CA ALA A 168 -23.46 3.42 8.93
C ALA A 168 -24.38 4.64 8.85
N LEU A 169 -23.95 5.70 8.16
CA LEU A 169 -24.73 6.94 8.01
C LEU A 169 -26.04 6.76 7.25
N ARG A 170 -26.12 5.81 6.30
CA ARG A 170 -27.40 5.44 5.67
C ARG A 170 -28.39 4.86 6.68
N ARG A 171 -27.92 4.15 7.71
CA ARG A 171 -28.75 3.54 8.76
C ARG A 171 -29.13 4.54 9.86
N VAL A 172 -28.18 5.37 10.31
CA VAL A 172 -28.36 6.23 11.50
C VAL A 172 -28.59 7.71 11.18
N GLY A 173 -28.50 8.10 9.90
CA GLY A 173 -28.63 9.47 9.42
C GLY A 173 -27.29 10.22 9.33
N LYS A 174 -27.18 11.11 8.33
CA LYS A 174 -25.93 11.87 8.04
C LYS A 174 -25.45 12.74 9.20
N ASN A 175 -26.36 13.24 10.03
CA ASN A 175 -26.03 14.07 11.19
C ASN A 175 -25.33 13.29 12.32
N ALA A 176 -25.26 11.96 12.23
CA ALA A 176 -24.60 11.10 13.19
C ALA A 176 -23.08 10.95 12.95
N LEU A 177 -22.50 11.63 11.95
CA LEU A 177 -21.06 11.56 11.64
C LEU A 177 -20.19 11.81 12.88
N GLY A 178 -20.50 12.84 13.66
CA GLY A 178 -19.77 13.18 14.89
C GLY A 178 -19.91 12.17 16.04
N LYS A 179 -20.72 11.11 15.87
CA LYS A 179 -20.91 10.02 16.84
C LYS A 179 -20.23 8.72 16.42
N LEU A 180 -19.72 8.62 15.19
CA LEU A 180 -19.09 7.41 14.68
C LEU A 180 -17.75 7.17 15.35
N VAL A 181 -17.51 5.93 15.80
CA VAL A 181 -16.29 5.51 16.53
C VAL A 181 -15.52 4.43 15.79
N VAL A 182 -14.20 4.64 15.67
CA VAL A 182 -13.22 3.70 15.10
C VAL A 182 -12.38 3.09 16.22
N TYR A 183 -12.08 1.79 16.12
CA TYR A 183 -11.24 1.06 17.08
C TYR A 183 -10.00 0.47 16.41
N SER A 184 -8.88 0.48 17.12
CA SER A 184 -7.64 -0.20 16.73
C SER A 184 -6.76 -0.48 17.94
N SER A 185 -5.72 -1.30 17.77
CA SER A 185 -4.63 -1.38 18.75
C SER A 185 -3.74 -0.13 18.68
N ASP A 186 -2.93 0.09 19.72
CA ASP A 186 -1.85 1.09 19.71
C ASP A 186 -0.61 0.68 18.88
N GLN A 187 -0.62 -0.54 18.31
CA GLN A 187 0.37 -1.02 17.35
C GLN A 187 -0.07 -0.85 15.89
N THR A 188 -1.29 -0.38 15.65
CA THR A 188 -1.83 -0.22 14.29
C THR A 188 -1.07 0.91 13.58
N HIS A 189 -0.73 0.68 12.31
CA HIS A 189 0.02 1.67 11.52
C HIS A 189 -0.73 3.00 11.41
N SER A 190 0.03 4.10 11.33
CA SER A 190 -0.45 5.47 11.10
C SER A 190 -1.34 5.67 9.87
N ALA A 191 -1.45 4.67 8.97
CA ALA A 191 -2.34 4.69 7.82
C ALA A 191 -3.80 4.80 8.24
N LEU A 192 -4.19 4.13 9.34
CA LEU A 192 -5.54 4.24 9.88
C LEU A 192 -5.82 5.64 10.44
N GLN A 193 -4.87 6.23 11.15
CA GLN A 193 -4.99 7.61 11.65
C GLN A 193 -5.24 8.58 10.50
N LYS A 194 -4.42 8.48 9.45
CA LYS A 194 -4.56 9.28 8.23
C LYS A 194 -5.93 9.06 7.57
N ALA A 195 -6.37 7.81 7.46
CA ALA A 195 -7.68 7.48 6.90
C ALA A 195 -8.84 8.04 7.73
N CYS A 196 -8.75 8.03 9.07
CA CYS A 196 -9.74 8.63 9.96
C CYS A 196 -9.82 10.15 9.75
N GLN A 197 -8.67 10.83 9.68
CA GLN A 197 -8.61 12.27 9.45
C GLN A 197 -9.21 12.67 8.10
N ILE A 198 -8.82 11.98 7.01
CA ILE A 198 -9.37 12.23 5.67
C ILE A 198 -10.86 11.85 5.60
N GLY A 199 -11.24 10.76 6.28
CA GLY A 199 -12.62 10.26 6.34
C GLY A 199 -13.57 11.10 7.19
N GLY A 200 -13.09 12.17 7.83
CA GLY A 200 -13.89 13.07 8.66
C GLY A 200 -14.28 12.50 10.02
N ILE A 201 -13.54 11.50 10.52
CA ILE A 201 -13.74 10.96 11.86
C ILE A 201 -13.17 11.95 12.87
N HIS A 202 -13.97 12.30 13.87
CA HIS A 202 -13.55 13.18 14.94
C HIS A 202 -12.36 12.56 15.70
N PRO A 203 -11.27 13.30 15.98
CA PRO A 203 -10.10 12.76 16.66
C PRO A 203 -10.42 12.09 18.00
N GLN A 204 -11.39 12.65 18.75
CA GLN A 204 -11.86 12.09 20.01
C GLN A 204 -12.71 10.84 19.87
N ASN A 205 -13.04 10.38 18.66
CA ASN A 205 -13.80 9.15 18.39
C ASN A 205 -12.94 8.06 17.75
N TRP A 206 -11.63 8.21 17.79
CA TRP A 206 -10.71 7.12 17.48
C TRP A 206 -10.19 6.51 18.78
N ARG A 207 -10.57 5.27 19.04
CA ARG A 207 -10.19 4.48 20.21
C ARG A 207 -8.94 3.69 19.89
N VAL A 208 -7.82 4.18 20.41
CA VAL A 208 -6.53 3.48 20.36
C VAL A 208 -6.40 2.64 21.64
N LEU A 209 -6.68 1.36 21.53
CA LEU A 209 -6.69 0.43 22.65
C LEU A 209 -5.27 -0.03 22.96
N LYS A 210 -4.86 0.14 24.22
CA LYS A 210 -3.52 -0.20 24.68
C LYS A 210 -3.30 -1.71 24.63
N THR A 211 -2.16 -2.13 24.08
CA THR A 211 -1.70 -3.52 24.12
C THR A 211 -0.39 -3.58 24.92
N ASP A 212 -0.04 -4.78 25.37
CA ASP A 212 1.14 -4.97 26.20
C ASP A 212 1.80 -6.32 25.91
N SER A 213 2.92 -6.57 26.58
CA SER A 213 3.71 -7.78 26.39
C SER A 213 2.97 -9.07 26.78
N SER A 214 1.95 -9.02 27.65
CA SER A 214 1.20 -10.22 28.06
C SER A 214 0.42 -10.86 26.90
N SER A 215 0.03 -10.06 25.90
CA SER A 215 -0.62 -10.52 24.66
C SER A 215 0.32 -10.52 23.45
N ASN A 216 1.63 -10.38 23.63
CA ASN A 216 2.59 -10.09 22.55
C ASN A 216 2.18 -8.87 21.72
N TYR A 217 1.64 -7.85 22.39
CA TYR A 217 1.12 -6.61 21.81
C TYR A 217 -0.08 -6.78 20.85
N ALA A 218 -0.75 -7.94 20.87
CA ALA A 218 -1.99 -8.16 20.15
C ALA A 218 -3.18 -7.49 20.85
N LEU A 219 -4.16 -7.05 20.07
CA LEU A 219 -5.41 -6.46 20.59
C LEU A 219 -6.21 -7.49 21.40
N ASN A 220 -6.45 -7.18 22.66
CA ASN A 220 -7.27 -8.01 23.53
C ASN A 220 -8.77 -7.86 23.17
N PRO A 221 -9.49 -8.97 22.84
CA PRO A 221 -10.92 -8.95 22.58
C PRO A 221 -11.78 -8.40 23.72
N ASP A 222 -11.39 -8.59 24.98
CA ASP A 222 -12.16 -8.11 26.14
C ASP A 222 -12.06 -6.58 26.27
N LEU A 223 -10.87 -6.01 26.09
CA LEU A 223 -10.70 -4.55 26.05
C LEU A 223 -11.54 -3.91 24.94
N LEU A 224 -11.64 -4.58 23.78
CA LEU A 224 -12.49 -4.12 22.69
C LEU A 224 -13.98 -4.15 23.10
N ARG A 225 -14.46 -5.23 23.73
CA ARG A 225 -15.86 -5.32 24.18
C ARG A 225 -16.18 -4.22 25.18
N GLU A 226 -15.30 -4.01 26.17
CA GLU A 226 -15.47 -2.97 27.18
C GLU A 226 -15.55 -1.57 26.56
N ALA A 227 -14.65 -1.25 25.62
CA ALA A 227 -14.65 0.02 24.92
C ALA A 227 -15.94 0.23 24.11
N ILE A 228 -16.37 -0.79 23.36
CA ILE A 228 -17.62 -0.76 22.59
C ILE A 228 -18.82 -0.54 23.51
N SER A 229 -18.92 -1.29 24.62
CA SER A 229 -20.03 -1.16 25.57
C SER A 229 -20.08 0.23 26.19
N HIS A 230 -18.94 0.80 26.57
CA HIS A 230 -18.84 2.16 27.11
C HIS A 230 -19.28 3.22 26.09
N ASP A 231 -18.82 3.11 24.84
CA ASP A 231 -19.15 4.07 23.79
C ASP A 231 -20.64 3.99 23.42
N ILE A 232 -21.24 2.80 23.36
CA ILE A 232 -22.68 2.62 23.17
C ILE A 232 -23.47 3.26 24.33
N ALA A 233 -23.07 3.02 25.58
CA ALA A 233 -23.71 3.62 26.75
C ALA A 233 -23.63 5.16 26.73
N SER A 234 -22.59 5.71 26.12
CA SER A 234 -22.38 7.16 25.93
C SER A 234 -23.13 7.73 24.71
N GLY A 235 -23.94 6.92 24.02
CA GLY A 235 -24.70 7.34 22.83
C GLY A 235 -23.85 7.52 21.56
N LEU A 236 -22.64 6.97 21.55
CA LEU A 236 -21.77 6.89 20.37
C LEU A 236 -22.10 5.64 19.54
N ILE A 237 -21.59 5.61 18.33
CA ILE A 237 -21.93 4.62 17.32
C ILE A 237 -20.64 3.93 16.88
N PRO A 238 -20.31 2.77 17.48
CA PRO A 238 -19.24 1.92 16.98
C PRO A 238 -19.53 1.57 15.50
N PHE A 239 -18.57 1.75 14.58
CA PHE A 239 -18.80 1.38 13.17
C PHE A 239 -17.63 0.71 12.45
N PHE A 240 -16.39 0.84 12.94
CA PHE A 240 -15.22 0.28 12.27
C PHE A 240 -14.17 -0.23 13.28
N LEU A 241 -13.64 -1.42 13.02
CA LEU A 241 -12.49 -1.99 13.72
C LEU A 241 -11.42 -2.39 12.71
N CYS A 242 -10.18 -1.96 12.96
CA CYS A 242 -9.00 -2.40 12.23
C CYS A 242 -8.28 -3.49 13.02
N GLY A 243 -8.34 -4.75 12.55
CA GLY A 243 -7.50 -5.83 13.05
C GLY A 243 -6.19 -5.91 12.27
N THR A 244 -5.06 -6.07 12.95
CA THR A 244 -3.73 -6.07 12.32
C THR A 244 -3.08 -7.47 12.36
N VAL A 245 -2.63 -7.96 11.20
CA VAL A 245 -1.77 -9.16 11.10
C VAL A 245 -0.37 -8.74 10.68
N GLY A 246 0.55 -8.73 11.65
CA GLY A 246 1.89 -8.20 11.51
C GLY A 246 1.91 -6.68 11.72
N SER A 247 1.98 -6.21 12.96
CA SER A 247 2.21 -4.79 13.23
C SER A 247 3.61 -4.34 12.77
N THR A 248 3.78 -3.06 12.44
CA THR A 248 5.08 -2.54 11.96
C THR A 248 6.19 -2.61 13.00
N SER A 249 5.85 -2.41 14.27
CA SER A 249 6.85 -2.33 15.34
C SER A 249 7.39 -3.71 15.73
N SER A 250 6.50 -4.70 15.90
CA SER A 250 6.83 -5.99 16.52
C SER A 250 6.23 -7.19 15.80
N THR A 251 5.62 -7.00 14.63
CA THR A 251 4.91 -8.04 13.87
C THR A 251 3.80 -8.74 14.69
N ALA A 252 3.22 -8.03 15.65
CA ALA A 252 2.11 -8.54 16.47
C ALA A 252 0.92 -8.95 15.59
N ILE A 253 0.17 -9.95 16.05
CA ILE A 253 -0.97 -10.52 15.32
C ILE A 253 -2.20 -10.45 16.21
N ASP A 254 -3.17 -9.65 15.80
CA ASP A 254 -4.46 -9.55 16.47
C ASP A 254 -5.28 -10.84 16.25
N PRO A 255 -6.02 -11.32 17.28
CA PRO A 255 -6.79 -12.57 17.20
C PRO A 255 -8.06 -12.39 16.36
N LEU A 256 -7.92 -12.42 15.03
CA LEU A 256 -8.97 -12.01 14.08
C LEU A 256 -10.30 -12.75 14.26
N LEU A 257 -10.30 -14.05 14.58
CA LEU A 257 -11.53 -14.81 14.77
C LEU A 257 -12.34 -14.29 15.98
N ALA A 258 -11.66 -14.00 17.09
CA ALA A 258 -12.30 -13.49 18.30
C ALA A 258 -12.82 -12.06 18.10
N LEU A 259 -12.02 -11.22 17.43
CA LEU A 259 -12.39 -9.85 17.09
C LEU A 259 -13.53 -9.79 16.07
N GLY A 260 -13.51 -10.66 15.06
CA GLY A 260 -14.56 -10.78 14.05
C GLY A 260 -15.91 -11.13 14.66
N LYS A 261 -15.96 -12.05 15.63
CA LYS A 261 -17.19 -12.38 16.37
C LYS A 261 -17.74 -11.19 17.16
N ILE A 262 -16.88 -10.31 17.67
CA ILE A 262 -17.32 -9.07 18.34
C ILE A 262 -17.85 -8.08 17.29
N ALA A 263 -17.15 -7.97 16.17
CA ALA A 263 -17.50 -7.03 15.12
C ALA A 263 -18.80 -7.39 14.41
N GLU A 264 -19.10 -8.66 14.15
CA GLU A 264 -20.34 -9.10 13.49
C GLU A 264 -21.61 -8.58 14.19
N VAL A 265 -21.56 -8.45 15.51
CA VAL A 265 -22.69 -8.01 16.33
C VAL A 265 -22.90 -6.48 16.26
N THR A 266 -21.86 -5.69 15.95
CA THR A 266 -21.88 -4.24 16.24
C THR A 266 -21.17 -3.35 15.21
N LEU A 267 -20.31 -3.88 14.33
CA LEU A 267 -19.32 -3.13 13.54
C LEU A 267 -19.19 -3.64 12.10
N ASN A 268 -18.58 -2.83 11.23
CA ASN A 268 -17.90 -3.36 10.05
C ASN A 268 -16.45 -3.72 10.44
N TYR A 269 -15.94 -4.85 9.94
CA TYR A 269 -14.62 -5.38 10.28
C TYR A 269 -13.67 -5.28 9.10
N PHE A 270 -12.48 -4.73 9.33
CA PHE A 270 -11.40 -4.69 8.33
C PHE A 270 -10.14 -5.32 8.90
N VAL A 271 -9.48 -6.13 8.08
CA VAL A 271 -8.20 -6.76 8.41
C VAL A 271 -7.11 -6.09 7.59
N HIS A 272 -6.18 -5.44 8.29
CA HIS A 272 -4.97 -4.89 7.72
C HIS A 272 -3.79 -5.87 7.91
N ARG A 273 -3.09 -6.22 6.83
CA ARG A 273 -1.97 -7.18 6.87
C ARG A 273 -0.69 -6.54 6.32
N TYR A 274 0.39 -6.56 7.08
CA TYR A 274 1.73 -6.19 6.60
C TYR A 274 2.65 -7.40 6.35
N LYS A 275 2.22 -8.62 6.72
CA LYS A 275 3.11 -9.79 6.68
C LYS A 275 3.29 -10.36 5.27
N ASN A 276 4.54 -10.33 4.79
CA ASN A 276 5.06 -10.93 3.54
C ASN A 276 5.17 -12.47 3.54
N GLU A 277 4.56 -13.18 4.50
CA GLU A 277 4.60 -14.64 4.55
C GLU A 277 3.27 -15.23 4.11
N ILE A 278 3.28 -15.95 2.97
CA ILE A 278 2.25 -16.90 2.57
C ILE A 278 2.40 -18.14 3.44
N TYR A 279 2.01 -18.07 4.71
CA TYR A 279 1.70 -19.24 5.52
C TYR A 279 0.65 -18.87 6.57
N CYS A 280 -0.62 -19.02 6.20
CA CYS A 280 -1.61 -19.48 7.16
C CYS A 280 -1.92 -20.93 6.78
N LYS A 281 -1.48 -21.88 7.61
CA LYS A 281 -2.10 -23.20 7.63
C LYS A 281 -3.61 -23.00 7.86
N PRO A 282 -4.47 -23.74 7.16
CA PRO A 282 -5.90 -23.67 7.40
C PRO A 282 -6.18 -24.04 8.86
N ILE A 283 -7.00 -23.24 9.52
CA ILE A 283 -7.83 -23.69 10.63
C ILE A 283 -9.20 -23.97 10.02
#